data_AF-A0AAV4FEY5-F1
#
_entry.id   AF-A0AAV4FEY5-F1
#
_cell.length_a   1.000
_cell.length_b   1.000
_cell.length_c   1.000
_cell.angle_alpha   90.00
_cell.angle_beta   90.00
_cell.angle_gamma   90.00
#
_symmetry.space_group_name_H-M   'P 1'
#
loop_
_entity.id
_entity.type
_entity.pdbx_description
1 polymer ?
#
loop_
_entity_poly.entity_id
_entity_poly.type
_entity_poly.pdbx_seq_one_letter_code
_entity_poly.pdbx_strand_id
1 'polypeptide(L)'
;MRGILRIKWHDRVRNEEAWRRTGQTPVDEEIGMRRWLWIGHTLMKPHNNITRQALQWNPQGSRGRGRPRETWKRCVDREMSKMGKGWGQLGKLAQDRSGWHLLVRGLYPAKGEGH
;
A
#
# COMPACT_ATOMS: atom_id res chain seq x y z
N MET A 1 -0.10 16.01 -16.22
CA MET A 1 0.48 14.92 -17.05
C MET A 1 -0.05 14.92 -18.48
N ARG A 2 -1.37 14.77 -18.71
CA ARG A 2 -1.95 14.71 -20.07
C ARG A 2 -1.62 15.93 -20.96
N GLY A 3 -1.58 17.13 -20.37
CA GLY A 3 -1.17 18.36 -21.08
C GLY A 3 0.31 18.36 -21.52
N ILE A 4 1.20 17.78 -20.72
CA ILE A 4 2.64 17.65 -21.07
C ILE A 4 2.81 16.68 -22.25
N LEU A 5 1.99 15.63 -22.29
CA LEU A 5 1.94 14.66 -23.38
C LEU A 5 1.13 15.14 -24.60
N ARG A 6 0.63 16.39 -24.59
CA ARG A 6 -0.26 16.97 -25.61
C ARG A 6 -1.51 16.12 -25.90
N ILE A 7 -1.98 15.33 -24.93
CA ILE A 7 -3.19 14.50 -25.03
C ILE A 7 -4.39 15.42 -24.86
N LYS A 8 -5.22 15.52 -25.90
CA LYS A 8 -6.47 16.29 -25.87
C LYS A 8 -7.58 15.47 -25.23
N TRP A 9 -8.67 16.12 -24.84
CA TRP A 9 -9.80 15.46 -24.18
C TRP A 9 -10.53 14.45 -25.09
N HIS A 10 -10.50 14.65 -26.42
CA HIS A 10 -11.03 13.68 -27.39
C HIS A 10 -10.11 12.48 -27.61
N ASP A 11 -8.83 12.60 -27.25
CA ASP A 11 -7.90 11.49 -27.32
C ASP A 11 -8.23 10.53 -26.17
N ARG A 12 -8.86 9.40 -26.50
CA ARG A 12 -9.22 8.34 -25.54
C ARG A 12 -8.00 7.51 -25.12
N VAL A 13 -6.95 8.18 -24.67
CA VAL A 13 -5.73 7.55 -24.15
C VAL A 13 -6.02 6.99 -22.76
N ARG A 14 -5.71 5.71 -22.55
CA ARG A 14 -5.79 5.04 -21.24
C ARG A 14 -4.72 5.62 -20.29
N ASN A 15 -5.01 5.66 -18.99
CA ASN A 15 -4.04 6.16 -18.01
C ASN A 15 -2.74 5.35 -17.98
N GLU A 16 -2.82 4.03 -18.21
CA GLU A 16 -1.67 3.13 -18.32
C GLU A 16 -0.66 3.60 -19.39
N GLU A 17 -1.16 4.02 -20.55
CA GLU A 17 -0.33 4.52 -21.64
C GLU A 17 0.30 5.88 -21.30
N ALA A 18 -0.41 6.73 -20.57
CA ALA A 18 0.15 8.00 -20.10
C ALA A 18 1.30 7.77 -19.10
N TRP A 19 1.12 6.87 -18.13
CA TRP A 19 2.17 6.51 -17.16
C TRP A 19 3.38 5.86 -17.82
N ARG A 20 3.16 4.98 -18.81
CA ARG A 20 4.22 4.36 -19.61
C ARG A 20 5.08 5.40 -20.32
N ARG A 21 4.46 6.42 -20.93
CA ARG A 21 5.17 7.50 -21.63
C ARG A 21 5.98 8.40 -20.69
N THR A 22 5.49 8.62 -19.47
CA THR A 22 6.17 9.48 -18.50
C THR A 22 7.15 8.71 -17.60
N GLY A 23 7.21 7.38 -17.68
CA GLY A 23 7.98 6.55 -16.76
C GLY A 23 7.53 6.67 -15.31
N GLN A 24 6.24 7.00 -15.08
CA GLN A 24 5.74 7.26 -13.73
C GLN A 24 5.06 6.03 -13.14
N THR A 25 5.27 5.81 -11.85
CA THR A 25 4.55 4.80 -11.08
C THR A 25 3.13 5.28 -10.78
N PRO A 26 2.11 4.42 -10.94
CA PRO A 26 0.76 4.73 -10.51
C PRO A 26 0.73 5.13 -9.02
N VAL A 27 -0.04 6.17 -8.70
CA VAL A 27 -0.10 6.74 -7.35
C VAL A 27 -0.61 5.72 -6.32
N ASP A 28 -1.49 4.82 -6.73
CA ASP A 28 -2.01 3.73 -5.90
C ASP A 28 -0.95 2.69 -5.54
N GLU A 29 -0.05 2.36 -6.46
CA GLU A 29 1.13 1.50 -6.19
C GLU A 29 2.06 2.17 -5.18
N GLU A 30 2.34 3.47 -5.35
CA GLU A 30 3.21 4.21 -4.43
C GLU A 30 2.59 4.34 -3.02
N ILE A 31 1.29 4.63 -2.93
CA ILE A 31 0.55 4.67 -1.67
C ILE A 31 0.60 3.29 -1.00
N GLY A 32 0.41 2.22 -1.77
CA GLY A 32 0.51 0.84 -1.30
C GLY A 32 1.89 0.54 -0.71
N MET A 33 2.96 0.82 -1.46
CA MET A 33 4.33 0.62 -1.02
C MET A 33 4.62 1.37 0.30
N ARG A 34 4.30 2.67 0.36
CA ARG A 34 4.51 3.49 1.57
C ARG A 34 3.72 2.97 2.77
N ARG A 35 2.48 2.51 2.55
CA ARG A 35 1.66 1.90 3.59
C ARG A 35 2.32 0.64 4.16
N TRP A 36 2.83 -0.25 3.31
CA TRP A 36 3.49 -1.47 3.77
C TRP A 36 4.84 -1.18 4.46
N LEU A 37 5.62 -0.21 3.99
CA LEU A 37 6.82 0.24 4.70
C LEU A 37 6.48 0.74 6.12
N TRP A 38 5.44 1.54 6.25
CA TRP A 38 4.99 2.07 7.54
C TRP A 38 4.45 0.98 8.49
N ILE A 39 3.70 -0.01 7.96
CA ILE A 39 3.23 -1.17 8.74
C ILE A 39 4.42 -1.94 9.30
N GLY A 40 5.43 -2.24 8.47
CA GLY A 40 6.63 -2.94 8.92
C GLY A 40 7.35 -2.18 10.03
N HIS A 41 7.61 -0.89 9.81
CA HIS A 41 8.24 -0.03 10.82
C HIS A 41 7.47 -0.02 12.15
N THR A 42 6.13 -0.02 12.09
CA THR A 42 5.28 -0.04 13.28
C THR A 42 5.30 -1.41 13.99
N LEU A 43 5.31 -2.51 13.23
CA LEU A 43 5.38 -3.88 13.76
C LEU A 43 6.76 -4.22 14.36
N MET A 44 7.83 -3.59 13.88
CA MET A 44 9.18 -3.69 14.44
C MET A 44 9.33 -3.00 15.82
N LYS A 45 8.45 -2.05 16.17
CA LYS A 45 8.50 -1.38 17.48
C LYS A 45 8.12 -2.36 18.61
N PRO A 46 8.56 -2.14 19.86
CA PRO A 46 8.19 -3.02 20.98
C PRO A 46 6.67 -3.02 21.23
N HIS A 47 6.17 -4.08 21.86
CA HIS A 47 4.72 -4.27 22.08
C HIS A 47 4.07 -3.19 22.94
N ASN A 48 4.83 -2.57 23.85
CA ASN A 48 4.38 -1.45 24.68
C ASN A 48 4.29 -0.12 23.90
N ASN A 49 4.72 -0.08 22.64
CA ASN A 49 4.66 1.13 21.85
C ASN A 49 3.22 1.47 21.44
N ILE A 50 2.79 2.71 21.74
CA ILE A 50 1.44 3.20 21.46
C ILE A 50 1.07 3.06 19.97
N THR A 51 2.00 3.33 19.05
CA THR A 51 1.71 3.20 17.60
C THR A 51 1.46 1.76 17.19
N ARG A 52 2.15 0.80 17.82
CA ARG A 52 1.94 -0.64 17.58
C ARG A 52 0.61 -1.13 18.14
N GLN A 53 0.21 -0.64 19.31
CA GLN A 53 -1.11 -0.94 19.87
C GLN A 53 -2.23 -0.33 19.03
N ALA A 54 -2.07 0.93 18.62
CA ALA A 54 -3.04 1.64 17.78
C ALA A 54 -3.25 0.96 16.42
N LEU A 55 -2.20 0.35 15.85
CA LEU A 55 -2.28 -0.41 14.60
C LEU A 55 -3.31 -1.55 14.68
N GLN A 56 -3.37 -2.24 15.82
CA GLN A 56 -4.25 -3.40 16.02
C GLN A 56 -5.62 -3.00 16.56
N TRP A 57 -5.74 -1.80 17.13
CA TRP A 57 -6.95 -1.32 17.76
C TRP A 57 -8.15 -1.34 16.79
N ASN A 58 -9.30 -1.80 17.29
CA ASN A 58 -10.57 -1.76 16.58
C ASN A 58 -11.50 -0.80 17.32
N PRO A 59 -11.71 0.43 16.81
CA PRO A 59 -12.57 1.39 17.49
C PRO A 59 -14.01 0.87 17.50
N GLN A 60 -14.63 0.87 18.68
CA GLN A 60 -16.04 0.49 18.85
C GLN A 60 -16.96 1.63 18.41
N GLY A 61 -18.12 1.30 17.84
CA GLY A 61 -19.15 2.27 17.48
C GLY A 61 -19.65 2.17 16.03
N SER A 62 -20.74 2.88 15.75
CA SER A 62 -21.34 2.96 14.42
C SER A 62 -20.71 4.08 13.59
N ARG A 63 -20.81 3.96 12.26
CA ARG A 63 -20.23 4.93 11.33
C ARG A 63 -21.28 5.97 10.96
N GLY A 64 -20.92 7.25 11.08
CA GLY A 64 -21.75 8.34 10.55
C GLY A 64 -21.95 8.25 9.04
N ARG A 65 -23.07 8.79 8.55
CA ARG A 65 -23.37 8.88 7.11
C ARG A 65 -22.33 9.75 6.40
N GLY A 66 -21.96 9.38 5.17
CA GLY A 66 -21.00 10.14 4.33
C GLY A 66 -19.53 9.69 4.43
N ARG A 67 -19.16 8.83 5.38
CA ARG A 67 -17.77 8.32 5.47
C ARG A 67 -17.48 7.29 4.36
N PRO A 68 -16.27 7.29 3.74
CA PRO A 68 -15.91 6.33 2.69
C PRO A 68 -16.14 4.88 3.12
N ARG A 69 -16.72 4.03 2.27
CA ARG A 69 -17.07 2.63 2.61
C ARG A 69 -15.84 1.82 3.06
N GLU A 70 -14.73 2.00 2.36
CA GLU A 70 -13.44 1.37 2.67
C GLU A 70 -12.75 2.08 3.83
N THR A 71 -12.07 1.29 4.68
CA THR A 71 -11.22 1.81 5.76
C THR A 71 -9.79 1.36 5.51
N TRP A 72 -8.82 2.10 6.07
CA TRP A 72 -7.42 1.69 6.02
C TRP A 72 -7.23 0.24 6.48
N LYS A 73 -7.85 -0.16 7.60
CA LYS A 73 -7.76 -1.53 8.15
C LYS A 73 -8.32 -2.58 7.20
N ARG A 74 -9.51 -2.36 6.63
CA ARG A 74 -10.11 -3.28 5.63
C ARG A 74 -9.26 -3.41 4.36
N CYS A 75 -8.64 -2.31 3.90
CA CYS A 75 -7.74 -2.37 2.75
C CYS A 75 -6.50 -3.22 3.07
N VAL A 76 -5.89 -3.01 4.23
CA VAL A 76 -4.73 -3.80 4.68
C VAL A 76 -5.11 -5.26 4.89
N ASP A 77 -6.24 -5.54 5.56
CA ASP A 77 -6.72 -6.91 5.79
C ASP A 77 -6.93 -7.65 4.46
N ARG A 78 -7.54 -6.99 3.47
CA ARG A 78 -7.74 -7.59 2.13
C ARG A 78 -6.43 -7.89 1.43
N GLU A 79 -5.46 -6.97 1.45
CA GLU A 79 -4.14 -7.18 0.83
C GLU A 79 -3.35 -8.27 1.56
N MET A 80 -3.42 -8.28 2.89
CA MET A 80 -2.87 -9.32 3.73
C MET A 80 -3.48 -10.70 3.42
N SER A 81 -4.81 -10.79 3.28
CA SER A 81 -5.50 -12.03 2.91
C SER A 81 -5.12 -12.52 1.52
N LYS A 82 -4.89 -11.61 0.55
CA LYS A 82 -4.37 -12.00 -0.78
C LYS A 82 -2.99 -12.64 -0.71
N MET A 83 -2.17 -12.26 0.28
CA MET A 83 -0.87 -12.90 0.54
C MET A 83 -0.98 -14.21 1.33
N GLY A 84 -2.19 -14.61 1.75
CA GLY A 84 -2.40 -15.76 2.62
C GLY A 84 -1.77 -15.60 4.00
N LYS A 85 -1.59 -14.35 4.48
CA LYS A 85 -0.96 -14.07 5.77
C LYS A 85 -1.97 -13.58 6.79
N GLY A 86 -1.71 -13.82 8.06
CA GLY A 86 -2.40 -13.16 9.17
C GLY A 86 -1.50 -12.16 9.91
N TRP A 87 -2.09 -11.30 10.74
CA TRP A 87 -1.36 -10.28 11.52
C TRP A 87 -0.21 -10.86 12.37
N GLY A 88 -0.37 -12.08 12.92
CA GLY A 88 0.69 -12.75 13.68
C GLY A 88 1.91 -13.16 12.82
N GLN A 89 1.67 -13.71 11.63
CA GLN A 89 2.74 -14.06 10.69
C GLN A 89 3.42 -12.81 10.15
N LEU A 90 2.64 -11.76 9.90
CA LEU A 90 3.11 -10.43 9.51
C LEU A 90 4.02 -9.81 10.57
N GLY A 91 3.64 -9.91 11.84
CA GLY A 91 4.46 -9.45 12.96
C GLY A 91 5.81 -10.16 13.02
N LYS A 92 5.83 -11.49 12.79
CA LYS A 92 7.07 -12.27 12.72
C LYS A 92 7.93 -11.88 11.52
N LEU A 93 7.32 -11.78 10.33
CA LEU A 93 8.02 -11.40 9.11
C LEU A 93 8.61 -9.99 9.21
N ALA A 94 7.90 -9.05 9.83
CA ALA A 94 8.39 -7.69 10.03
C ALA A 94 9.62 -7.62 10.95
N GLN A 95 9.92 -8.64 11.77
CA GLN A 95 11.16 -8.65 12.54
C GLN A 95 12.39 -8.89 11.65
N ASP A 96 12.22 -9.61 10.54
CA ASP A 96 13.22 -9.70 9.49
C ASP A 96 13.11 -8.46 8.59
N ARG A 97 13.97 -7.47 8.84
CA ARG A 97 13.98 -6.22 8.08
C ARG A 97 14.28 -6.43 6.59
N SER A 98 15.17 -7.36 6.27
CA SER A 98 15.58 -7.65 4.89
C SER A 98 14.46 -8.39 4.16
N GLY A 99 13.91 -9.44 4.79
CA GLY A 99 12.74 -10.16 4.27
C GLY A 99 11.51 -9.26 4.13
N TRP A 100 11.31 -8.31 5.05
CA TRP A 100 10.26 -7.30 4.94
C TRP A 100 10.44 -6.42 3.70
N HIS A 101 11.64 -5.85 3.51
CA HIS A 101 11.93 -5.03 2.34
C HIS A 101 11.75 -5.80 1.03
N LEU A 102 12.17 -7.07 0.99
CA LEU A 102 12.00 -7.93 -0.18
C LEU A 102 10.51 -8.20 -0.47
N LEU A 103 9.70 -8.49 0.56
CA LEU A 103 8.25 -8.65 0.40
C LEU A 103 7.61 -7.38 -0.15
N VAL A 104 7.93 -6.20 0.41
CA VAL A 104 7.37 -4.93 -0.07
C VAL A 104 7.74 -4.66 -1.54
N ARG A 105 9.00 -4.93 -1.92
CA ARG A 105 9.44 -4.81 -3.33
C ARG A 105 8.75 -5.81 -4.25
N GLY A 106 8.48 -7.03 -3.76
CA GLY A 106 7.72 -8.03 -4.53
C GLY A 106 6.25 -7.65 -4.72
N LEU A 107 5.64 -6.96 -3.75
CA LEU A 107 4.26 -6.47 -3.86
C LEU A 107 4.13 -5.27 -4.80
N TYR A 108 5.13 -4.40 -4.82
CA TYR A 108 5.16 -3.18 -5.62
C TYR A 108 6.51 -3.08 -6.35
N PRO A 109 6.69 -3.84 -7.44
CA PRO A 109 7.93 -3.82 -8.20
C PRO A 109 8.12 -2.46 -8.89
N ALA A 110 9.33 -1.91 -8.84
CA ALA A 110 9.66 -0.72 -9.60
C ALA A 110 9.60 -1.04 -11.10
N LYS A 111 8.86 -0.25 -11.88
CA LYS A 111 8.85 -0.38 -13.34
C LYS A 111 10.17 0.18 -13.88
N GLY A 112 11.14 -0.71 -14.11
CA GLY A 112 12.47 -0.34 -14.62
C GLY A 112 13.53 -1.45 -14.55
N GLU A 113 13.34 -2.48 -13.73
CA GLU A 113 14.24 -3.65 -13.67
C GLU A 113 13.63 -4.81 -14.47
N GLY A 114 13.51 -4.61 -15.78
CA GLY A 114 13.32 -5.69 -16.74
C GLY A 114 14.69 -6.10 -17.27
N HIS A 115 15.07 -7.35 -17.03
CA HIS A 115 16.13 -8.04 -17.75
C HIS A 115 15.74 -8.25 -19.21
#